data_AF-A0AAV7CDR3-F1
#
_entry.id   AF-A0AAV7CDR3-F1
#
_cell.length_a   1.000
_cell.length_b   1.000
_cell.length_c   1.000
_cell.angle_alpha   90.00
_cell.angle_beta   90.00
_cell.angle_gamma   90.00
#
_symmetry.space_group_name_H-M   'P 1'
#
loop_
_entity.id
_entity.type
_entity.pdbx_description
1 polymer ?
#
loop_
_entity_poly.entity_id
_entity_poly.type
_entity_poly.pdbx_seq_one_letter_code
_entity_poly.pdbx_strand_id
1 'polypeptide(L)'
;MDFLVESTNKDVSVVRFPVLILEPTKVYQPSYLTINSEADEKTISIWHVLPDDKKGIHEWNFSAASIRGVSISKFEERCCFLYVMHNSDDFQIYFCTELHCKKFFDMVNSITEEHGKNADEVDCDGDSLEF
;
A
#
# COMPACT_ATOMS: atom_id res chain seq x y z
N MET A 1 9.43 -17.00 9.47
CA MET A 1 8.48 -17.66 10.40
C MET A 1 7.31 -16.73 10.72
N ASP A 2 7.55 -15.43 10.72
CA ASP A 2 6.63 -14.35 11.02
C ASP A 2 5.31 -14.41 10.26
N PHE A 3 5.33 -14.72 8.95
CA PHE A 3 4.11 -14.86 8.14
C PHE A 3 3.12 -15.88 8.73
N LEU A 4 3.60 -17.05 9.14
CA LEU A 4 2.74 -18.10 9.71
C LEU A 4 2.28 -17.76 11.12
N VAL A 5 3.17 -17.18 11.93
CA VAL A 5 2.81 -16.74 13.28
C VAL A 5 1.72 -15.68 13.21
N GLU A 6 1.88 -14.71 12.32
CA GLU A 6 0.94 -13.62 12.12
C GLU A 6 -0.44 -14.12 11.65
N SER A 7 -0.47 -15.17 10.83
CA SER A 7 -1.74 -15.75 10.39
C SER A 7 -2.62 -16.29 11.54
N THR A 8 -2.04 -16.52 12.73
CA THR A 8 -2.77 -16.97 13.92
C THR A 8 -3.30 -15.83 14.78
N ASN A 9 -2.87 -14.58 14.52
CA ASN A 9 -3.34 -13.41 15.25
C ASN A 9 -4.72 -12.99 14.74
N LYS A 10 -5.65 -12.82 15.69
CA LYS A 10 -7.04 -12.39 15.43
C LYS A 10 -7.21 -10.87 15.50
N ASP A 11 -6.26 -10.18 16.11
CA ASP A 11 -6.19 -8.73 16.20
C ASP A 11 -4.93 -8.26 15.49
N VAL A 12 -5.12 -7.57 14.37
CA VAL A 12 -4.02 -7.07 13.55
C VAL A 12 -3.52 -5.76 14.15
N SER A 13 -2.70 -5.78 15.20
CA SER A 13 -2.11 -4.56 15.80
C SER A 13 -0.73 -4.24 15.24
N VAL A 14 -0.33 -4.90 14.16
CA VAL A 14 1.06 -4.87 13.69
C VAL A 14 1.41 -3.60 12.92
N VAL A 15 2.59 -3.09 13.25
CA VAL A 15 3.23 -1.97 12.54
C VAL A 15 3.71 -2.42 11.15
N ARG A 16 3.92 -3.73 10.96
CA ARG A 16 4.55 -4.32 9.78
C ARG A 16 3.88 -5.62 9.39
N PHE A 17 3.52 -5.70 8.11
CA PHE A 17 2.86 -6.85 7.50
C PHE A 17 3.89 -7.72 6.80
N PRO A 18 4.08 -8.99 7.22
CA PRO A 18 4.74 -9.98 6.38
C PRO A 18 3.81 -10.34 5.21
N VAL A 19 4.28 -10.14 3.98
CA VAL A 19 3.49 -10.34 2.75
C VAL A 19 4.29 -11.07 1.68
N LEU A 20 3.59 -11.59 0.69
CA LEU A 20 4.18 -12.15 -0.52
C LEU A 20 3.79 -11.27 -1.70
N ILE A 21 4.76 -10.76 -2.45
CA ILE A 21 4.51 -10.01 -3.68
C ILE A 21 4.62 -10.97 -4.85
N LEU A 22 3.60 -11.02 -5.70
CA LEU A 22 3.63 -11.84 -6.89
C LEU A 22 4.33 -11.08 -8.02
N GLU A 23 5.57 -11.47 -8.29
CA GLU A 23 6.37 -10.86 -9.35
C GLU A 23 5.82 -11.22 -10.75
N PRO A 24 6.14 -10.44 -11.80
CA PRO A 24 5.78 -10.75 -13.18
C PRO A 24 6.22 -12.14 -13.64
N THR A 25 7.32 -12.65 -13.06
CA THR A 25 7.87 -14.00 -13.25
C THR A 25 6.99 -15.11 -12.66
N LYS A 26 5.86 -14.77 -12.01
CA LYS A 26 4.96 -15.68 -11.30
C LYS A 26 5.57 -16.35 -10.08
N VAL A 27 6.61 -15.74 -9.52
CA VAL A 27 7.24 -16.15 -8.26
C VAL A 27 6.75 -15.28 -7.13
N TYR A 28 6.43 -15.89 -5.99
CA TYR A 28 6.09 -15.16 -4.77
C TYR A 28 7.37 -14.71 -4.06
N GLN A 29 7.61 -13.40 -4.06
CA GLN A 29 8.74 -12.77 -3.38
C GLN A 29 8.36 -12.41 -1.94
N PRO A 30 8.97 -13.03 -0.92
CA PRO A 30 8.76 -12.64 0.47
C PRO A 30 9.19 -11.19 0.68
N SER A 31 8.29 -10.42 1.26
CA SER A 31 8.44 -8.98 1.43
C SER A 31 7.82 -8.54 2.75
N TYR A 32 8.18 -7.35 3.17
CA TYR A 32 7.48 -6.67 4.22
C TYR A 32 6.89 -5.37 3.71
N LEU A 33 5.77 -5.02 4.33
CA LEU A 33 5.03 -3.81 4.06
C LEU A 33 4.75 -3.10 5.37
N THR A 34 4.93 -1.79 5.41
CA THR A 34 4.55 -0.93 6.53
C THR A 34 3.84 0.30 6.02
N ILE A 35 2.86 0.76 6.79
CA ILE A 35 2.20 2.04 6.58
C ILE A 35 2.60 2.95 7.72
N ASN A 36 3.22 4.07 7.38
CA ASN A 36 3.54 5.11 8.35
C ASN A 36 2.43 6.17 8.29
N SER A 37 1.45 6.07 9.18
CA SER A 37 0.31 7.01 9.25
C SER A 37 0.46 8.11 10.30
N GLU A 38 1.47 8.02 11.18
CA GLU A 38 1.69 8.96 12.29
C GLU A 38 2.57 10.16 11.90
N ALA A 39 3.27 10.08 10.77
CA ALA A 39 4.06 11.18 10.24
C ALA A 39 3.19 12.23 9.54
N ASP A 40 3.66 13.49 9.50
CA ASP A 40 3.03 14.58 8.72
C ASP A 40 2.76 14.18 7.26
N GLU A 41 3.65 13.39 6.66
CA GLU A 41 3.45 12.77 5.37
C GLU A 41 3.22 11.26 5.52
N LYS A 42 2.01 10.82 5.19
CA LYS A 42 1.66 9.39 5.22
C LYS A 42 2.36 8.65 4.08
N THR A 43 3.09 7.59 4.41
CA THR A 43 3.87 6.82 3.43
C THR A 43 3.64 5.31 3.56
N ILE A 44 3.76 4.61 2.45
CA ILE A 44 3.75 3.14 2.36
C ILE A 44 5.16 2.71 1.99
N SER A 45 5.78 1.91 2.84
CA SER A 45 7.10 1.32 2.56
C SER A 45 6.98 -0.17 2.30
N ILE A 46 7.65 -0.64 1.26
CA ILE A 46 7.65 -2.03 0.82
C ILE A 46 9.10 -2.44 0.56
N TRP A 47 9.51 -3.60 1.05
CA TRP A 47 10.85 -4.12 0.73
C TRP A 47 10.90 -5.64 0.71
N HIS A 48 11.69 -6.18 -0.20
CA HIS A 48 11.89 -7.62 -0.33
C HIS A 48 12.85 -8.16 0.73
N VAL A 49 12.54 -9.37 1.19
CA VAL A 49 13.41 -10.15 2.06
C VAL A 49 14.28 -11.04 1.19
N LEU A 50 15.60 -10.83 1.23
CA LEU A 50 16.59 -11.64 0.51
C LEU A 50 16.23 -11.82 -0.97
N PRO A 51 16.21 -10.73 -1.77
CA PRO A 51 15.94 -10.84 -3.20
C PRO A 51 17.01 -11.70 -3.88
N ASP A 52 16.57 -12.58 -4.78
CA ASP A 52 17.45 -13.51 -5.51
C ASP A 52 18.28 -12.76 -6.58
N ASP A 53 17.61 -11.85 -7.31
CA ASP A 53 18.28 -10.85 -8.12
C ASP A 53 18.82 -9.74 -7.20
N LYS A 54 20.09 -9.36 -7.36
CA LYS A 54 20.72 -8.30 -6.54
C LYS A 54 20.87 -6.98 -7.27
N LYS A 55 20.40 -6.90 -8.51
CA LYS A 55 20.61 -5.74 -9.40
C LYS A 55 19.34 -4.89 -9.54
N GLY A 56 18.18 -5.43 -9.15
CA GLY A 56 16.90 -4.73 -9.16
C GLY A 56 16.72 -3.74 -8.01
N ILE A 57 15.60 -3.01 -8.10
CA ILE A 57 15.05 -2.24 -6.97
C ILE A 57 14.27 -3.23 -6.11
N HIS A 58 14.52 -3.21 -4.80
CA HIS A 58 13.92 -4.15 -3.85
C HIS A 58 13.34 -3.45 -2.63
N GLU A 59 13.36 -2.12 -2.61
CA GLU A 59 12.82 -1.28 -1.57
C GLU A 59 12.13 -0.08 -2.23
N TRP A 60 10.93 0.21 -1.77
CA TRP A 60 10.09 1.28 -2.25
C TRP A 60 9.49 2.03 -1.07
N ASN A 61 9.46 3.35 -1.20
CA ASN A 61 8.74 4.23 -0.29
C ASN A 61 7.84 5.12 -1.14
N PHE A 62 6.54 5.02 -0.90
CA PHE A 62 5.51 5.74 -1.65
C PHE A 62 4.80 6.72 -0.72
N SER A 63 4.83 8.00 -1.07
CA SER A 63 3.98 9.00 -0.41
C SER A 63 2.52 8.83 -0.79
N ALA A 64 1.62 9.33 0.06
CA ALA A 64 0.18 9.35 -0.20
C ALA A 64 -0.18 9.88 -1.59
N ALA A 65 0.47 10.96 -2.04
CA ALA A 65 0.30 11.55 -3.36
C ALA A 65 0.67 10.61 -4.52
N SER A 66 1.60 9.68 -4.28
CA SER A 66 2.04 8.70 -5.27
C SER A 66 1.08 7.51 -5.37
N ILE A 67 0.18 7.32 -4.41
CA ILE A 67 -0.75 6.19 -4.42
C ILE A 67 -1.98 6.57 -5.24
N ARG A 68 -2.23 5.83 -6.32
CA ARG A 68 -3.43 5.99 -7.13
C ARG A 68 -4.65 5.33 -6.48
N GLY A 69 -4.43 4.24 -5.75
CA GLY A 69 -5.49 3.54 -5.02
C GLY A 69 -5.10 2.12 -4.65
N VAL A 70 -6.04 1.40 -4.06
CA VAL A 70 -5.92 0.00 -3.66
C VAL A 70 -7.19 -0.77 -4.04
N SER A 71 -7.07 -2.06 -4.35
CA SER A 71 -8.23 -2.92 -4.61
C SER A 71 -8.00 -4.35 -4.11
N ILE A 72 -9.01 -4.93 -3.47
CA ILE A 72 -8.99 -6.35 -3.08
C ILE A 72 -9.36 -7.20 -4.29
N SER A 73 -8.63 -8.29 -4.52
CA SER A 73 -8.91 -9.23 -5.61
C SER A 73 -10.28 -9.87 -5.44
N LYS A 74 -11.02 -9.97 -6.55
CA LYS A 74 -12.35 -10.63 -6.58
C LYS A 74 -12.29 -12.15 -6.44
N PHE A 75 -11.13 -12.74 -6.70
CA PHE A 75 -10.96 -14.21 -6.73
C PHE A 75 -10.24 -14.73 -5.49
N GLU A 76 -9.48 -13.88 -4.79
CA GLU A 76 -8.71 -14.25 -3.62
C GLU A 76 -8.75 -13.11 -2.61
N GLU A 77 -9.46 -13.33 -1.52
CA GLU A 77 -9.72 -12.33 -0.47
C GLU A 77 -8.46 -11.92 0.32
N ARG A 78 -7.37 -12.70 0.22
CA ARG A 78 -6.06 -12.38 0.79
C ARG A 78 -5.16 -11.56 -0.14
N CYS A 79 -5.59 -11.35 -1.38
CA CYS A 79 -4.82 -10.67 -2.40
C CYS A 79 -5.34 -9.24 -2.57
N CYS A 80 -4.43 -8.28 -2.51
CA CYS A 80 -4.67 -6.85 -2.65
C CYS A 80 -3.75 -6.30 -3.76
N PHE A 81 -4.29 -5.47 -4.64
CA PHE A 81 -3.56 -4.73 -5.67
C PHE A 81 -3.32 -3.31 -5.19
N LEU A 82 -2.06 -2.85 -5.23
CA LEU A 82 -1.68 -1.48 -4.95
C LEU A 82 -1.28 -0.79 -6.26
N TYR A 83 -1.98 0.30 -6.57
CA TYR A 83 -1.76 1.10 -7.77
C TYR A 83 -0.95 2.35 -7.40
N VAL A 84 0.20 2.52 -8.03
CA VAL A 84 1.11 3.65 -7.76
C VAL A 84 1.28 4.48 -9.03
N MET A 85 1.17 5.80 -8.90
CA MET A 85 1.43 6.76 -9.97
C MET A 85 2.88 6.66 -10.44
N HIS A 86 3.09 6.84 -11.74
CA HIS A 86 4.42 6.81 -12.38
C HIS A 86 5.22 5.50 -12.18
N ASN A 87 4.62 4.44 -11.63
CA ASN A 87 5.12 3.07 -11.72
C ASN A 87 4.38 2.36 -12.85
N SER A 88 5.13 1.63 -13.69
CA SER A 88 4.55 0.89 -14.82
C SER A 88 3.86 -0.40 -14.38
N ASP A 89 4.17 -0.90 -13.19
CA ASP A 89 3.70 -2.18 -12.68
C ASP A 89 2.92 -1.99 -11.38
N ASP A 90 1.80 -2.71 -11.28
CA ASP A 90 0.98 -2.78 -10.09
C ASP A 90 1.57 -3.81 -9.12
N PHE A 91 1.51 -3.54 -7.82
CA PHE A 91 1.95 -4.51 -6.83
C PHE A 91 0.81 -5.46 -6.48
N GLN A 92 0.97 -6.74 -6.80
CA GLN A 92 0.04 -7.79 -6.39
C GLN A 92 0.51 -8.40 -5.06
N ILE A 93 -0.13 -8.01 -3.96
CA ILE A 93 0.30 -8.30 -2.59
C ILE A 93 -0.61 -9.35 -1.97
N TYR A 94 -0.03 -10.42 -1.47
CA TYR A 94 -0.71 -11.51 -0.77
C TYR A 94 -0.41 -11.44 0.72
N PHE A 95 -1.48 -11.35 1.51
CA PHE A 95 -1.45 -11.30 2.95
C PHE A 95 -1.65 -12.69 3.56
N CYS A 96 -1.30 -12.82 4.85
CA CYS A 96 -1.47 -14.04 5.62
C CYS A 96 -2.94 -14.47 5.72
N THR A 97 -3.84 -13.50 5.93
CA THR A 97 -5.29 -13.73 6.08
C THR A 97 -6.11 -12.61 5.45
N GLU A 98 -7.40 -12.87 5.21
CA GLU A 98 -8.35 -11.88 4.70
C GLU A 98 -8.37 -10.61 5.57
N LEU A 99 -8.36 -10.79 6.89
CA LEU A 99 -8.38 -9.69 7.86
C LEU A 99 -7.20 -8.73 7.65
N HIS A 100 -6.01 -9.26 7.34
CA HIS A 100 -4.82 -8.45 7.08
C HIS A 100 -4.95 -7.65 5.76
N CYS A 101 -5.43 -8.28 4.67
CA CYS A 101 -5.65 -7.57 3.40
C CYS A 101 -6.75 -6.51 3.54
N LYS A 102 -7.85 -6.82 4.24
CA LYS A 102 -8.90 -5.83 4.55
C LYS A 102 -8.37 -4.66 5.37
N LYS A 103 -7.57 -4.92 6.40
CA LYS A 103 -7.00 -3.84 7.21
C LYS A 103 -6.04 -2.97 6.40
N PHE A 104 -5.19 -3.58 5.57
CA PHE A 104 -4.33 -2.84 4.65
C PHE A 104 -5.14 -1.98 3.69
N PHE A 105 -6.17 -2.54 3.06
CA PHE A 105 -7.07 -1.83 2.15
C PHE A 105 -7.72 -0.61 2.81
N ASP A 106 -8.26 -0.76 4.02
CA ASP A 106 -8.87 0.33 4.79
C ASP A 106 -7.87 1.45 5.12
N MET A 107 -6.66 1.08 5.57
CA MET A 107 -5.60 2.05 5.88
C MET A 107 -5.15 2.83 4.63
N VAL A 108 -4.96 2.15 3.49
CA VAL A 108 -4.55 2.82 2.25
C VAL A 108 -5.67 3.72 1.72
N ASN A 109 -6.93 3.27 1.76
CA ASN A 109 -8.05 4.11 1.38
C ASN A 109 -8.12 5.38 2.24
N SER A 110 -7.99 5.24 3.56
CA SER A 110 -7.97 6.39 4.48
C SER A 110 -6.88 7.41 4.12
N ILE A 111 -5.68 6.94 3.73
CA ILE A 111 -4.60 7.81 3.26
C ILE A 111 -4.97 8.53 1.96
N THR A 112 -5.52 7.80 0.98
CA THR A 112 -5.89 8.37 -0.32
C THR A 112 -7.09 9.32 -0.25
N GLU A 113 -8.08 9.03 0.60
CA GLU A 113 -9.26 9.88 0.79
C GLU A 113 -8.92 11.18 1.51
N GLU A 114 -8.04 11.13 2.50
CA GLU A 114 -7.56 12.34 3.19
C GLU A 114 -6.77 13.25 2.24
N HIS A 115 -5.96 12.65 1.35
CA HIS A 115 -5.25 13.39 0.31
C HIS A 115 -6.20 14.00 -0.74
N GLY A 116 -7.23 13.25 -1.15
CA GLY A 116 -8.26 13.75 -2.08
C GLY A 116 -9.02 14.95 -1.51
N LYS A 117 -9.35 14.94 -0.22
CA LYS A 117 -10.03 16.07 0.44
C LYS A 117 -9.17 17.32 0.54
N ASN A 118 -7.85 17.17 0.73
CA ASN A 118 -6.94 18.31 0.80
C ASN A 118 -6.75 19.01 -0.57
N ALA A 119 -6.99 18.29 -1.68
CA ALA A 119 -6.92 18.85 -3.02
C ALA A 119 -8.17 19.69 -3.41
N ASP A 120 -9.33 19.42 -2.80
CA ASP A 120 -10.59 20.11 -3.08
C ASP A 120 -10.76 21.44 -2.28
N GLU A 121 -9.87 21.77 -1.35
CA GLU A 121 -9.93 23.02 -0.55
C GLU A 121 -9.07 24.18 -1.11
N VAL A 122 -8.49 24.04 -2.31
CA VAL A 122 -7.62 25.08 -2.92
C VAL A 122 -8.23 25.81 -4.13
N ASP A 123 -9.52 25.64 -4.42
CA ASP A 123 -10.22 26.38 -5.50
C ASP A 123 -11.49 27.07 -5.01
N CYS A 124 -11.35 27.97 -4.04
CA CYS A 124 -12.39 28.96 -3.71
C CYS A 124 -11.79 30.14 -2.93
N ASP A 125 -10.98 30.98 -3.57
CA ASP A 125 -10.80 32.36 -3.10
C ASP A 125 -10.46 33.34 -4.23
N GLY A 126 -11.31 34.36 -4.39
CA GLY A 126 -11.03 35.65 -5.04
C GLY A 126 -10.76 35.63 -6.55
N ASP A 127 -11.57 36.21 -7.42
CA ASP A 127 -11.98 37.62 -7.32
C ASP A 127 -13.16 37.88 -8.24
N SER A 128 -14.11 38.62 -7.68
CA SER A 128 -15.29 39.15 -8.34
C SER A 128 -14.98 40.60 -8.70
N LEU A 129 -15.19 40.95 -9.97
CA LEU A 129 -15.52 42.28 -10.52
C LEU A 129 -14.42 43.14 -11.21
N GLU A 130 -14.92 43.76 -12.29
CA GLU A 130 -14.51 44.97 -13.03
C GLU A 130 -13.31 44.82 -14.01
N PHE A 131 -13.37 45.17 -15.31
CA PHE A 131 -14.22 46.06 -16.12
C PHE A 131 -14.50 45.47 -17.51
#